data_AF-K2FAH1-F1
#
_entry.id   AF-K2FAH1-F1
#
_cell.length_a   1.000
_cell.length_b   1.000
_cell.length_c   1.000
_cell.angle_alpha   90.00
_cell.angle_beta   90.00
_cell.angle_gamma   90.00
#
_symmetry.space_group_name_H-M   'P 1'
#
loop_
_entity.id
_entity.type
_entity.pdbx_description
1 polymer ?
#
loop_
_entity_poly.entity_id
_entity_poly.type
_entity_poly.pdbx_seq_one_letter_code
_entity_poly.pdbx_strand_id
1 'polypeptide(L)'
;MGELKIFDNSISGNGEEKMKDSVEIGSEQEKTPAIHELYRGVWANRLDAGQMLPVGGSIFNEKMDTFLELDFDAFEKDLSTLSPQRLQEVLEITGKDSIIEYLDKLKSDIDPLLFFACLQTQKKMAGILKTADAEPGASFERMKKYGGETAPKLSELVGKTECAERAAMGQYILQKIGIQSSYMSGIVMNNVEDNEEFPESHSFLVVNDENGKQYAFDIARPHNNEMPKIYSLQQEINEETFKGKEDLLIEGDEISTHAKLWLGVGDPVAGHHSKMAELARRDRNRKGLVGGGKTV
;
A
#
# COMPACT_ATOMS: atom_id res chain seq x y z
N MET A 1 -6.62 22.57 13.29
CA MET A 1 -6.49 21.20 13.82
C MET A 1 -5.35 21.20 14.82
N GLY A 2 -5.49 20.51 15.96
CA GLY A 2 -4.41 20.42 16.95
C GLY A 2 -3.25 19.60 16.40
N GLU A 3 -2.02 20.04 16.66
CA GLU A 3 -0.81 19.32 16.26
C GLU A 3 -0.59 18.12 17.19
N LEU A 4 -0.46 16.92 16.63
CA LEU A 4 -0.12 15.72 17.39
C LEU A 4 1.35 15.84 17.81
N LYS A 5 1.60 16.04 19.11
CA LYS A 5 2.95 16.08 19.66
C LYS A 5 3.49 14.65 19.79
N ILE A 6 4.15 14.18 18.74
CA ILE A 6 4.81 12.88 18.76
C ILE A 6 6.24 13.09 19.22
N PHE A 7 6.58 12.59 20.40
CA PHE A 7 7.97 12.52 20.82
C PHE A 7 8.71 11.59 19.87
N ASP A 8 9.91 11.98 19.42
CA ASP A 8 10.70 11.22 18.46
C ASP A 8 11.34 9.99 19.12
N ASN A 9 10.49 9.01 19.45
CA ASN A 9 10.87 7.66 19.85
C ASN A 9 10.64 6.73 18.66
N SER A 10 11.23 7.03 17.51
CA SER A 10 11.19 6.10 16.38
C SER A 10 11.76 4.73 16.78
N ILE A 11 11.38 3.67 16.06
CA ILE A 11 11.78 2.27 16.37
C ILE A 11 13.31 2.02 16.26
N SER A 12 14.13 3.07 16.08
CA SER A 12 15.60 3.01 16.10
C SER A 12 16.17 2.89 17.51
N GLY A 13 16.13 1.69 18.11
CA GLY A 13 16.87 1.37 19.33
C GLY A 13 18.03 0.42 19.03
N ASN A 14 19.26 0.76 19.42
CA ASN A 14 20.41 -0.15 19.38
C ASN A 14 20.31 -1.20 20.50
N GLY A 15 19.42 -2.17 20.36
CA GLY A 15 19.35 -3.35 21.24
C GLY A 15 20.03 -4.54 20.57
N GLU A 16 21.29 -4.82 20.92
CA GLU A 16 21.91 -6.10 20.55
C GLU A 16 21.39 -7.20 21.48
N GLU A 17 20.32 -7.89 21.09
CA GLU A 17 19.94 -9.17 21.71
C GLU A 17 20.20 -10.33 20.75
N LYS A 18 21.07 -11.26 21.19
CA LYS A 18 21.36 -12.52 20.51
C LYS A 18 20.25 -13.52 20.82
N MET A 19 19.41 -13.84 19.84
CA MET A 19 18.49 -14.96 19.92
C MET A 19 18.90 -16.07 18.94
N LYS A 20 19.20 -17.25 19.49
CA LYS A 20 19.31 -18.52 18.76
C LYS A 20 18.08 -19.35 19.12
N ASP A 21 17.33 -19.76 18.12
CA ASP A 21 16.87 -21.14 17.91
C ASP A 21 15.86 -21.15 16.76
N SER A 22 16.23 -21.81 15.66
CA SER A 22 15.37 -22.02 14.50
C SER A 22 14.86 -23.46 14.49
N VAL A 23 13.56 -23.62 14.68
CA VAL A 23 12.83 -24.86 14.44
C VAL A 23 12.41 -24.89 12.97
N GLU A 24 12.96 -25.81 12.20
CA GLU A 24 12.52 -26.09 10.83
C GLU A 24 11.24 -26.93 10.87
N ILE A 25 10.10 -26.33 10.54
CA ILE A 25 8.87 -27.06 10.19
C ILE A 25 8.64 -26.87 8.70
N GLY A 26 8.94 -27.92 7.96
CA GLY A 26 8.62 -28.02 6.54
C GLY A 26 7.14 -28.29 6.32
N SER A 27 6.54 -27.52 5.44
CA SER A 27 5.42 -27.98 4.62
C SER A 27 5.58 -27.39 3.23
N GLU A 28 5.80 -28.24 2.23
CA GLU A 28 5.65 -27.92 0.81
C GLU A 28 4.18 -27.63 0.52
N GLN A 29 3.73 -26.42 0.86
CA GLN A 29 2.56 -25.83 0.21
C GLN A 29 2.99 -25.40 -1.18
N GLU A 30 2.21 -25.78 -2.20
CA GLU A 30 2.34 -25.22 -3.54
C GLU A 30 2.50 -23.70 -3.41
N LYS A 31 3.65 -23.18 -3.85
CA LYS A 31 3.95 -21.75 -3.79
C LYS A 31 3.04 -21.05 -4.78
N THR A 32 1.84 -20.69 -4.34
CA THR A 32 1.03 -19.67 -5.00
C THR A 32 1.95 -18.50 -5.30
N PRO A 33 1.96 -17.97 -6.53
CA PRO A 33 2.83 -16.85 -6.86
C PRO A 33 2.57 -15.72 -5.86
N ALA A 34 3.61 -15.19 -5.22
CA ALA A 34 3.46 -14.14 -4.22
C ALA A 34 2.94 -12.81 -4.82
N ILE A 35 3.13 -12.66 -6.12
CA ILE A 35 2.82 -11.47 -6.92
C ILE A 35 1.84 -11.89 -8.03
N HIS A 36 0.71 -11.21 -8.08
CA HIS A 36 -0.38 -11.46 -9.01
C HIS A 36 -0.54 -10.27 -9.94
N GLU A 37 -0.43 -10.50 -11.25
CA GLU A 37 -0.67 -9.46 -12.24
C GLU A 37 -2.16 -9.14 -12.34
N LEU A 38 -2.46 -7.84 -12.42
CA LEU A 38 -3.78 -7.28 -12.69
C LEU A 38 -3.72 -6.46 -13.98
N TYR A 39 -4.87 -6.10 -14.54
CA TYR A 39 -4.89 -5.19 -15.69
C TYR A 39 -4.32 -3.83 -15.27
N ARG A 40 -3.19 -3.42 -15.87
CA ARG A 40 -2.44 -2.20 -15.47
C ARG A 40 -2.15 -2.13 -13.96
N GLY A 41 -1.87 -3.27 -13.32
CA GLY A 41 -1.62 -3.30 -11.90
C GLY A 41 -1.00 -4.60 -11.39
N VAL A 42 -0.72 -4.63 -10.10
CA VAL A 42 -0.16 -5.77 -9.39
C VAL A 42 -0.77 -5.85 -8.00
N TRP A 43 -1.05 -7.06 -7.54
CA TRP A 43 -1.39 -7.36 -6.16
C TRP A 43 -0.37 -8.31 -5.55
N ALA A 44 0.12 -8.04 -4.35
CA ALA A 44 0.97 -8.97 -3.62
C ALA A 44 0.63 -8.95 -2.12
N ASN A 45 0.17 -10.08 -1.59
CA ASN A 45 -0.10 -10.22 -0.14
C ASN A 45 1.20 -10.25 0.69
N ARG A 46 2.33 -10.49 0.02
CA ARG A 46 3.64 -10.55 0.64
C ARG A 46 4.72 -10.23 -0.39
N LEU A 47 5.71 -9.45 0.01
CA LEU A 47 6.95 -9.25 -0.73
C LEU A 47 8.13 -9.81 0.05
N ASP A 48 9.02 -10.51 -0.65
CA ASP A 48 10.21 -11.15 -0.10
C ASP A 48 11.47 -10.74 -0.89
N ALA A 49 12.64 -10.87 -0.25
CA ALA A 49 13.91 -10.60 -0.89
C ALA A 49 14.14 -11.53 -2.10
N GLY A 50 14.77 -10.99 -3.15
CA GLY A 50 15.05 -11.66 -4.42
C GLY A 50 13.88 -11.71 -5.41
N GLN A 51 12.70 -11.20 -5.04
CA GLN A 51 11.56 -11.15 -5.97
C GLN A 51 11.72 -10.03 -7.01
N MET A 52 11.16 -10.25 -8.20
CA MET A 52 11.03 -9.26 -9.26
C MET A 52 9.64 -8.65 -9.20
N LEU A 53 9.54 -7.42 -8.73
CA LEU A 53 8.28 -6.69 -8.63
C LEU A 53 8.02 -5.93 -9.94
N PRO A 54 6.89 -6.16 -10.63
CA PRO A 54 6.50 -5.29 -11.75
C PRO A 54 6.09 -3.91 -11.21
N VAL A 55 6.76 -2.86 -11.70
CA VAL A 55 6.58 -1.48 -11.21
C VAL A 55 6.23 -0.49 -12.32
N GLY A 56 6.26 -0.92 -13.58
CA GLY A 56 5.84 -0.13 -14.72
C GLY A 56 5.64 -0.98 -15.97
N GLY A 57 5.14 -0.35 -17.02
CA GLY A 57 4.91 -0.93 -18.32
C GLY A 57 4.72 0.16 -19.36
N SER A 58 4.78 -0.21 -20.64
CA SER A 58 4.49 0.74 -21.71
C SER A 58 3.00 1.10 -21.70
N ILE A 59 2.67 2.37 -21.93
CA ILE A 59 1.28 2.84 -22.10
C ILE A 59 0.58 2.23 -23.33
N PHE A 60 1.35 1.57 -24.21
CA PHE A 60 0.87 0.97 -25.45
C PHE A 60 0.62 -0.54 -25.34
N ASN A 61 0.99 -1.17 -24.23
CA ASN A 61 0.74 -2.59 -23.98
C ASN A 61 0.22 -2.80 -22.56
N GLU A 62 -0.70 -3.74 -22.37
CA GLU A 62 -1.27 -4.05 -21.05
C GLU A 62 -0.26 -4.72 -20.09
N LYS A 63 0.96 -4.98 -20.57
CA LYS A 63 1.97 -5.77 -19.86
C LYS A 63 2.87 -4.86 -19.02
N MET A 64 3.01 -5.22 -17.76
CA MET A 64 4.05 -4.67 -16.90
C MET A 64 5.38 -5.35 -17.25
N ASP A 65 6.23 -4.63 -17.99
CA ASP A 65 7.53 -5.11 -18.48
C ASP A 65 8.73 -4.42 -17.80
N THR A 66 8.46 -3.46 -16.91
CA THR A 66 9.48 -2.80 -16.08
C THR A 66 9.45 -3.41 -14.68
N PHE A 67 10.58 -3.94 -14.25
CA PHE A 67 10.72 -4.67 -12.98
C PHE A 67 11.72 -4.02 -12.03
N LEU A 68 11.50 -4.23 -10.74
CA LEU A 68 12.37 -3.88 -9.63
C LEU A 68 12.83 -5.16 -8.92
N GLU A 69 14.14 -5.35 -8.73
CA GLU A 69 14.66 -6.42 -7.89
C GLU A 69 14.56 -5.99 -6.41
N LEU A 70 13.83 -6.76 -5.60
CA LEU A 70 13.66 -6.51 -4.18
C LEU A 70 14.83 -7.09 -3.39
N ASP A 71 15.84 -6.28 -3.06
CA ASP A 71 17.00 -6.71 -2.28
C ASP A 71 16.93 -6.23 -0.82
N PHE A 72 15.85 -6.59 -0.12
CA PHE A 72 15.61 -6.12 1.26
C PHE A 72 16.75 -6.41 2.24
N ASP A 73 17.53 -7.46 2.01
CA ASP A 73 18.71 -7.82 2.80
C ASP A 73 19.77 -6.71 2.84
N ALA A 74 19.82 -5.85 1.81
CA ALA A 74 20.70 -4.68 1.78
C ALA A 74 20.40 -3.67 2.90
N PHE A 75 19.21 -3.75 3.51
CA PHE A 75 18.74 -2.84 4.55
C PHE A 75 18.62 -3.52 5.93
N GLU A 76 19.13 -4.73 6.11
CA GLU A 76 18.87 -5.53 7.32
C GLU A 76 19.35 -4.83 8.60
N LYS A 77 20.44 -4.06 8.53
CA LYS A 77 20.92 -3.25 9.65
C LYS A 77 19.83 -2.32 10.17
N ASP A 78 19.13 -1.63 9.27
CA ASP A 78 18.07 -0.69 9.63
C ASP A 78 16.79 -1.42 10.03
N LEU A 79 16.55 -2.63 9.52
CA LEU A 79 15.30 -3.38 9.74
C LEU A 79 15.35 -4.35 10.93
N SER A 80 16.54 -4.66 11.46
CA SER A 80 16.76 -5.69 12.47
C SER A 80 16.01 -5.48 13.80
N THR A 81 15.64 -4.24 14.12
CA THR A 81 14.96 -3.88 15.37
C THR A 81 13.44 -3.88 15.26
N LEU A 82 12.91 -4.14 14.06
CA LEU A 82 11.48 -4.16 13.82
C LEU A 82 10.87 -5.47 14.32
N SER A 83 9.90 -5.35 15.23
CA SER A 83 9.09 -6.48 15.70
C SER A 83 7.71 -5.99 16.14
N PRO A 84 6.69 -6.88 16.18
CA PRO A 84 5.38 -6.53 16.72
C PRO A 84 5.44 -6.06 18.18
N GLN A 85 6.28 -6.71 19.00
CA GLN A 85 6.47 -6.36 20.41
C GLN A 85 7.05 -4.96 20.55
N ARG A 86 8.07 -4.62 19.74
CA ARG A 86 8.70 -3.32 19.79
C ARG A 86 7.74 -2.20 19.38
N LEU A 87 6.90 -2.44 18.37
CA LEU A 87 5.87 -1.49 17.96
C LEU A 87 4.92 -1.18 19.13
N GLN A 88 4.43 -2.21 19.83
CA GLN A 88 3.54 -2.05 20.99
C GLN A 88 4.23 -1.29 22.13
N GLU A 89 5.46 -1.66 22.49
CA GLU A 89 6.23 -0.94 23.52
C GLU A 89 6.36 0.55 23.20
N VAL A 90 6.71 0.88 21.95
CA VAL A 90 6.87 2.27 21.55
C VAL A 90 5.53 2.99 21.58
N LEU A 91 4.42 2.36 21.17
CA LEU A 91 3.08 2.96 21.27
C LEU A 91 2.73 3.34 22.71
N GLU A 92 2.94 2.42 23.65
CA GLU A 92 2.63 2.65 25.06
C GLU A 92 3.52 3.77 25.66
N ILE A 93 4.80 3.83 25.29
CA ILE A 93 5.74 4.88 25.78
C ILE A 93 5.45 6.25 25.15
N THR A 94 5.14 6.29 23.85
CA THR A 94 5.05 7.55 23.07
C THR A 94 3.69 8.25 23.26
N GLY A 95 2.75 7.58 23.93
CA GLY A 95 1.48 8.16 24.35
C GLY A 95 0.31 7.69 23.48
N LYS A 96 -0.05 6.41 23.63
CA LYS A 96 -1.26 5.81 23.07
C LYS A 96 -2.50 6.69 23.25
N ASP A 97 -2.69 7.26 24.44
CA ASP A 97 -3.81 8.15 24.75
C ASP A 97 -3.85 9.39 23.85
N SER A 98 -2.68 9.93 23.46
CA SER A 98 -2.62 11.08 22.55
C SER A 98 -3.04 10.71 21.12
N ILE A 99 -2.75 9.48 20.69
CA ILE A 99 -3.21 8.97 19.39
C ILE A 99 -4.72 8.74 19.44
N ILE A 100 -5.23 8.13 20.50
CA ILE A 100 -6.68 7.94 20.71
C ILE A 100 -7.39 9.31 20.67
N GLU A 101 -6.92 10.28 21.45
CA GLU A 101 -7.52 11.63 21.49
C GLU A 101 -7.47 12.32 20.11
N TYR A 102 -6.39 12.12 19.36
CA TYR A 102 -6.25 12.64 18.00
C TYR A 102 -7.26 12.00 17.04
N LEU A 103 -7.41 10.68 17.06
CA LEU A 103 -8.36 9.95 16.22
C LEU A 103 -9.82 10.27 16.59
N ASP A 104 -10.12 10.43 17.87
CA ASP A 104 -11.43 10.89 18.36
C ASP A 104 -11.79 12.27 17.83
N LYS A 105 -10.83 13.20 17.78
CA LYS A 105 -11.02 14.54 17.19
C LYS A 105 -11.31 14.49 15.70
N LEU A 106 -10.72 13.53 14.99
CA LEU A 106 -11.01 13.26 13.58
C LEU A 106 -12.32 12.48 13.39
N LYS A 107 -12.93 11.97 14.47
CA LYS A 107 -14.06 11.03 14.44
C LYS A 107 -13.74 9.79 13.58
N SER A 108 -12.48 9.36 13.63
CA SER A 108 -12.02 8.17 12.93
C SER A 108 -12.19 6.95 13.81
N ASP A 109 -12.55 5.83 13.20
CA ASP A 109 -12.66 4.53 13.85
C ASP A 109 -11.46 3.60 13.54
N ILE A 110 -10.39 4.13 12.93
CA ILE A 110 -9.17 3.36 12.73
C ILE A 110 -8.56 2.94 14.07
N ASP A 111 -8.13 1.68 14.14
CA ASP A 111 -7.40 1.17 15.29
C ASP A 111 -6.15 2.03 15.58
N PRO A 112 -5.96 2.52 16.83
CA PRO A 112 -4.81 3.34 17.20
C PRO A 112 -3.46 2.66 16.93
N LEU A 113 -3.37 1.34 17.09
CA LEU A 113 -2.13 0.60 16.81
C LEU A 113 -1.84 0.57 15.31
N LEU A 114 -2.84 0.32 14.46
CA LEU A 114 -2.69 0.39 13.00
C LEU A 114 -2.29 1.78 12.53
N PHE A 115 -2.93 2.84 13.04
CA PHE A 115 -2.56 4.21 12.71
C PHE A 115 -1.09 4.50 13.08
N PHE A 116 -0.69 4.08 14.29
CA PHE A 116 0.69 4.21 14.74
C PHE A 116 1.67 3.40 13.91
N ALA A 117 1.29 2.18 13.51
CA ALA A 117 2.08 1.33 12.63
C ALA A 117 2.34 1.99 11.27
N CYS A 118 1.31 2.59 10.66
CA CYS A 118 1.44 3.30 9.39
C CYS A 118 2.40 4.49 9.53
N LEU A 119 2.26 5.27 10.60
CA LEU A 119 3.16 6.39 10.89
C LEU A 119 4.62 5.95 11.08
N GLN A 120 4.87 4.92 11.90
CA GLN A 120 6.23 4.43 12.14
C GLN A 120 6.83 3.82 10.87
N THR A 121 6.02 3.09 10.10
CA THR A 121 6.41 2.54 8.80
C THR A 121 6.83 3.65 7.85
N GLN A 122 6.04 4.71 7.75
CA GLN A 122 6.34 5.85 6.90
C GLN A 122 7.67 6.51 7.27
N LYS A 123 7.87 6.81 8.55
CA LYS A 123 9.12 7.41 9.06
C LYS A 123 10.33 6.51 8.80
N LYS A 124 10.17 5.21 9.06
CA LYS A 124 11.25 4.23 8.87
C LYS A 124 11.61 4.06 7.40
N MET A 125 10.60 3.93 6.53
CA MET A 125 10.77 3.88 5.07
C MET A 125 11.47 5.15 4.57
N ALA A 126 11.02 6.33 5.01
CA ALA A 126 11.59 7.61 4.61
C ALA A 126 13.08 7.73 4.98
N GLY A 127 13.44 7.28 6.19
CA GLY A 127 14.83 7.25 6.65
C GLY A 127 15.71 6.26 5.87
N ILE A 128 15.21 5.04 5.60
CA ILE A 128 15.94 4.01 4.84
C ILE A 128 16.16 4.44 3.39
N LEU A 129 15.09 4.89 2.73
CA LEU A 129 15.11 5.26 1.31
C LEU A 129 15.54 6.71 1.08
N LYS A 130 15.83 7.46 2.14
CA LYS A 130 16.27 8.87 2.12
C LYS A 130 15.35 9.77 1.30
N THR A 131 14.05 9.66 1.52
CA THR A 131 13.05 10.39 0.70
C THR A 131 13.09 11.90 0.88
N ALA A 132 13.59 12.38 2.03
CA ALA A 132 13.78 13.81 2.30
C ALA A 132 15.04 14.38 1.61
N ASP A 133 16.01 13.53 1.25
CA ASP A 133 17.26 13.92 0.61
C ASP A 133 17.16 13.84 -0.93
N ALA A 134 15.93 13.85 -1.48
CA ALA A 134 15.72 13.73 -2.92
C ALA A 134 16.25 14.98 -3.65
N GLU A 135 17.39 14.82 -4.31
CA GLU A 135 18.04 15.87 -5.07
C GLU A 135 17.26 16.24 -6.34
N PRO A 136 17.39 17.49 -6.83
CA PRO A 136 16.89 17.86 -8.15
C PRO A 136 17.40 16.89 -9.24
N GLY A 137 16.48 16.31 -10.02
CA GLY A 137 16.82 15.33 -11.06
C GLY A 137 16.75 13.86 -10.62
N ALA A 138 16.38 13.57 -9.37
CA ALA A 138 16.21 12.20 -8.87
C ALA A 138 15.33 11.34 -9.77
N SER A 139 14.19 11.84 -10.27
CA SER A 139 13.31 11.09 -11.19
C SER A 139 13.98 10.77 -12.53
N PHE A 140 14.85 11.66 -13.05
CA PHE A 140 15.61 11.37 -14.27
C PHE A 140 16.66 10.28 -14.04
N GLU A 141 17.38 10.34 -12.91
CA GLU A 141 18.34 9.30 -12.54
C GLU A 141 17.66 7.95 -12.25
N ARG A 142 16.46 7.97 -11.66
CA ARG A 142 15.61 6.78 -11.51
C ARG A 142 15.26 6.19 -12.89
N MET A 143 14.77 7.02 -13.81
CA MET A 143 14.43 6.59 -15.17
C MET A 143 15.63 5.97 -15.91
N LYS A 144 16.82 6.56 -15.76
CA LYS A 144 18.06 6.02 -16.34
C LYS A 144 18.42 4.64 -15.79
N LYS A 145 18.18 4.38 -14.50
CA LYS A 145 18.38 3.06 -13.88
C LYS A 145 17.45 2.01 -14.48
N TYR A 146 16.17 2.34 -14.67
CA TYR A 146 15.20 1.44 -15.30
C TYR A 146 15.44 1.23 -16.81
N GLY A 147 16.11 2.17 -17.49
CA GLY A 147 16.50 2.03 -18.89
C GLY A 147 17.72 1.13 -19.14
N GLY A 148 18.28 0.50 -18.10
CA GLY A 148 19.41 -0.43 -18.20
C GLY A 148 19.03 -1.80 -18.76
N GLU A 149 20.02 -2.68 -18.94
CA GLU A 149 19.80 -4.06 -19.41
C GLU A 149 19.17 -4.97 -18.35
N THR A 150 19.35 -4.63 -17.07
CA THR A 150 18.84 -5.39 -15.92
C THR A 150 17.92 -4.53 -15.08
N ALA A 151 16.92 -5.16 -14.45
CA ALA A 151 16.11 -4.49 -13.44
C ALA A 151 17.02 -3.90 -12.34
N PRO A 152 16.83 -2.64 -11.95
CA PRO A 152 17.58 -2.07 -10.84
C PRO A 152 17.17 -2.75 -9.54
N LYS A 153 18.10 -2.76 -8.58
CA LYS A 153 17.79 -3.17 -7.20
C LYS A 153 17.20 -2.01 -6.41
N LEU A 154 16.36 -2.30 -5.42
CA LEU A 154 15.80 -1.29 -4.53
C LEU A 154 16.89 -0.45 -3.84
N SER A 155 17.99 -1.09 -3.40
CA SER A 155 19.14 -0.40 -2.81
C SER A 155 19.83 0.61 -3.74
N GLU A 156 19.75 0.43 -5.06
CA GLU A 156 20.32 1.36 -6.04
C GLU A 156 19.46 2.62 -6.26
N LEU A 157 18.23 2.60 -5.76
CA LEU A 157 17.23 3.67 -5.91
C LEU A 157 17.08 4.53 -4.64
N VAL A 158 17.91 4.32 -3.62
CA VAL A 158 17.94 5.19 -2.43
C VAL A 158 18.17 6.66 -2.83
N GLY A 159 17.35 7.56 -2.26
CA GLY A 159 17.34 9.00 -2.58
C GLY A 159 16.61 9.35 -3.89
N LYS A 160 16.09 8.36 -4.62
CA LYS A 160 15.38 8.56 -5.90
C LYS A 160 14.15 7.67 -6.04
N THR A 161 13.59 7.21 -4.93
CA THR A 161 12.42 6.33 -4.90
C THR A 161 11.11 7.09 -5.15
N GLU A 162 10.18 6.43 -5.84
CA GLU A 162 8.83 6.92 -6.10
C GLU A 162 7.79 5.96 -5.47
N CYS A 163 6.55 5.96 -5.94
CA CYS A 163 5.45 5.26 -5.27
C CYS A 163 5.69 3.75 -5.14
N ALA A 164 6.17 3.08 -6.20
CA ALA A 164 6.39 1.65 -6.21
C ALA A 164 7.46 1.19 -5.20
N GLU A 165 8.63 1.84 -5.19
CA GLU A 165 9.72 1.49 -4.27
C GLU A 165 9.34 1.77 -2.81
N ARG A 166 8.66 2.89 -2.56
CA ARG A 166 8.21 3.29 -1.22
C ARG A 166 7.15 2.33 -0.69
N ALA A 167 6.18 1.94 -1.51
CA ALA A 167 5.17 0.95 -1.15
C ALA A 167 5.80 -0.43 -0.92
N ALA A 168 6.72 -0.88 -1.77
CA ALA A 168 7.40 -2.17 -1.58
C ALA A 168 8.17 -2.24 -0.24
N MET A 169 8.98 -1.22 0.07
CA MET A 169 9.66 -1.13 1.37
C MET A 169 8.67 -1.00 2.53
N GLY A 170 7.61 -0.21 2.36
CA GLY A 170 6.56 -0.03 3.37
C GLY A 170 5.86 -1.34 3.73
N GLN A 171 5.49 -2.16 2.74
CA GLN A 171 4.90 -3.48 3.00
C GLN A 171 5.88 -4.39 3.74
N TYR A 172 7.14 -4.43 3.33
CA TYR A 172 8.14 -5.27 3.98
C TYR A 172 8.34 -4.89 5.46
N ILE A 173 8.32 -3.59 5.76
CA ILE A 173 8.34 -3.09 7.14
C ILE A 173 7.09 -3.53 7.90
N LEU A 174 5.89 -3.34 7.34
CA LEU A 174 4.61 -3.77 7.96
C LEU A 174 4.59 -5.27 8.24
N GLN A 175 5.08 -6.10 7.31
CA GLN A 175 5.25 -7.53 7.47
C GLN A 175 6.13 -7.86 8.69
N LYS A 176 7.29 -7.20 8.83
CA LYS A 176 8.21 -7.41 9.97
C LYS A 176 7.59 -7.02 11.32
N ILE A 177 6.74 -6.00 11.35
CA ILE A 177 6.02 -5.59 12.58
C ILE A 177 4.67 -6.31 12.77
N GLY A 178 4.37 -7.31 11.95
CA GLY A 178 3.22 -8.20 12.11
C GLY A 178 1.88 -7.59 11.73
N ILE A 179 1.87 -6.51 10.94
CA ILE A 179 0.64 -5.91 10.41
C ILE A 179 0.28 -6.59 9.09
N GLN A 180 -0.93 -7.14 9.01
CA GLN A 180 -1.43 -7.71 7.76
C GLN A 180 -1.57 -6.61 6.71
N SER A 181 -0.84 -6.75 5.62
CA SER A 181 -0.82 -5.77 4.55
C SER A 181 -0.61 -6.43 3.19
N SER A 182 -1.11 -5.78 2.14
CA SER A 182 -0.90 -6.15 0.75
C SER A 182 -0.37 -4.95 -0.02
N TYR A 183 0.56 -5.20 -0.93
CA TYR A 183 0.98 -4.22 -1.93
C TYR A 183 -0.03 -4.19 -3.08
N MET A 184 -0.40 -2.98 -3.49
CA MET A 184 -1.17 -2.76 -4.70
C MET A 184 -0.48 -1.71 -5.58
N SER A 185 -0.23 -2.07 -6.83
CA SER A 185 0.03 -1.13 -7.91
C SER A 185 -1.19 -1.08 -8.80
N GLY A 186 -1.61 0.11 -9.20
CA GLY A 186 -2.77 0.32 -10.03
C GLY A 186 -2.89 1.77 -10.44
N ILE A 187 -4.09 2.31 -10.35
CA ILE A 187 -4.40 3.69 -10.72
C ILE A 187 -5.12 4.43 -9.61
N VAL A 188 -5.03 5.76 -9.65
CA VAL A 188 -5.79 6.66 -8.80
C VAL A 188 -6.40 7.82 -9.57
N MET A 189 -7.53 8.33 -9.07
CA MET A 189 -8.22 9.53 -9.56
C MET A 189 -8.74 10.35 -8.38
N ASN A 190 -8.72 11.68 -8.49
CA ASN A 190 -9.22 12.61 -7.49
C ASN A 190 -10.69 12.97 -7.69
N ASN A 191 -11.24 12.78 -8.89
CA ASN A 191 -12.63 13.03 -9.25
C ASN A 191 -13.04 12.23 -10.49
N VAL A 192 -13.72 11.11 -10.25
CA VAL A 192 -14.20 10.23 -11.34
C VAL A 192 -15.26 10.86 -12.26
N GLU A 193 -15.87 11.97 -11.84
CA GLU A 193 -16.84 12.73 -12.65
C GLU A 193 -16.16 13.81 -13.51
N ASP A 194 -14.86 14.07 -13.33
CA ASP A 194 -14.11 15.04 -14.12
C ASP A 194 -13.64 14.40 -15.42
N ASN A 195 -14.27 14.80 -16.54
CA ASN A 195 -13.96 14.28 -17.87
C ASN A 195 -12.58 14.68 -18.41
N GLU A 196 -11.88 15.60 -17.74
CA GLU A 196 -10.53 16.04 -18.10
C GLU A 196 -9.45 15.37 -17.24
N GLU A 197 -9.82 14.68 -16.16
CA GLU A 197 -8.87 13.93 -15.32
C GLU A 197 -8.52 12.58 -15.96
N PHE A 198 -7.22 12.28 -16.03
CA PHE A 198 -6.73 10.97 -16.45
C PHE A 198 -6.27 10.15 -15.25
N PRO A 199 -6.48 8.83 -15.25
CA PRO A 199 -6.00 7.96 -14.18
C PRO A 199 -4.47 8.00 -14.08
N GLU A 200 -3.97 8.26 -12.88
CA GLU A 200 -2.53 8.27 -12.58
C GLU A 200 -2.09 6.90 -12.06
N SER A 201 -1.03 6.33 -12.64
CA SER A 201 -0.42 5.12 -12.10
C SER A 201 0.12 5.38 -10.69
N HIS A 202 -0.24 4.55 -9.73
CA HIS A 202 0.17 4.73 -8.34
C HIS A 202 0.28 3.40 -7.60
N SER A 203 1.18 3.35 -6.61
CA SER A 203 1.29 2.21 -5.70
C SER A 203 0.98 2.63 -4.27
N PHE A 204 0.20 1.80 -3.58
CA PHE A 204 -0.23 2.01 -2.20
C PHE A 204 -0.32 0.65 -1.49
N LEU A 205 -0.60 0.70 -0.18
CA LEU A 205 -0.73 -0.49 0.65
C LEU A 205 -2.18 -0.66 1.07
N VAL A 206 -2.68 -1.90 1.09
CA VAL A 206 -3.94 -2.25 1.75
C VAL A 206 -3.58 -2.85 3.08
N VAL A 207 -4.07 -2.25 4.17
CA VAL A 207 -3.74 -2.65 5.54
C VAL A 207 -5.02 -3.01 6.30
N ASN A 208 -4.91 -3.99 7.19
CA ASN A 208 -6.05 -4.46 7.98
C ASN A 208 -5.84 -4.13 9.45
N ASP A 209 -6.91 -3.75 10.13
CA ASP A 209 -6.93 -3.72 11.60
C ASP A 209 -7.11 -5.14 12.19
N GLU A 210 -7.10 -5.24 13.51
CA GLU A 210 -7.30 -6.52 14.22
C GLU A 210 -8.69 -7.15 14.00
N ASN A 211 -9.68 -6.35 13.58
CA ASN A 211 -11.04 -6.78 13.28
C ASN A 211 -11.23 -7.15 11.80
N GLY A 212 -10.17 -7.04 10.99
CA GLY A 212 -10.18 -7.30 9.55
C GLY A 212 -10.70 -6.14 8.70
N LYS A 213 -10.99 -4.98 9.29
CA LYS A 213 -11.39 -3.79 8.54
C LYS A 213 -10.21 -3.26 7.73
N GLN A 214 -10.46 -2.99 6.45
CA GLN A 214 -9.42 -2.60 5.51
C GLN A 214 -9.34 -1.09 5.29
N TYR A 215 -8.10 -0.64 5.07
CA TYR A 215 -7.77 0.73 4.73
C TYR A 215 -6.76 0.74 3.58
N ALA A 216 -6.79 1.77 2.75
CA ALA A 216 -5.68 2.07 1.85
C ALA A 216 -4.72 3.05 2.54
N PHE A 217 -3.44 2.70 2.57
CA PHE A 217 -2.37 3.51 3.12
C PHE A 217 -1.46 3.99 1.98
N ASP A 218 -1.53 5.28 1.68
CA ASP A 218 -0.69 5.95 0.68
C ASP A 218 0.61 6.44 1.31
N ILE A 219 1.55 5.51 1.47
CA ILE A 219 2.86 5.78 2.04
C ILE A 219 3.74 6.67 1.15
N ALA A 220 3.41 6.79 -0.14
CA ALA A 220 4.22 7.51 -1.11
C ALA A 220 3.96 9.02 -1.08
N ARG A 221 2.77 9.45 -0.66
CA ARG A 221 2.32 10.86 -0.64
C ARG A 221 1.89 11.29 0.78
N PRO A 222 2.78 11.28 1.79
CA PRO A 222 2.43 11.71 3.14
C PRO A 222 1.90 13.15 3.18
N HIS A 223 1.26 13.53 4.29
CA HIS A 223 0.97 14.94 4.54
C HIS A 223 2.27 15.74 4.81
N ASN A 224 2.19 17.07 4.69
CA ASN A 224 3.33 17.98 4.87
C ASN A 224 4.02 17.89 6.24
N ASN A 225 3.35 17.33 7.25
CA ASN A 225 3.87 17.10 8.60
C ASN A 225 4.24 15.62 8.84
N GLU A 226 4.50 14.86 7.77
CA GLU A 226 4.81 13.43 7.81
C GLU A 226 3.72 12.57 8.46
N MET A 227 2.47 13.05 8.50
CA MET A 227 1.35 12.23 8.93
C MET A 227 0.97 11.25 7.82
N PRO A 228 0.57 10.01 8.17
CA PRO A 228 0.21 9.00 7.18
C PRO A 228 -1.09 9.40 6.48
N LYS A 229 -1.14 9.21 5.16
CA LYS A 229 -2.40 9.31 4.40
C LYS A 229 -3.08 7.95 4.36
N ILE A 230 -4.17 7.83 5.09
CA ILE A 230 -4.93 6.59 5.22
C ILE A 230 -6.37 6.87 4.80
N TYR A 231 -6.91 6.01 3.95
CA TYR A 231 -8.24 6.08 3.39
C TYR A 231 -9.07 4.93 3.93
N SER A 232 -10.23 5.25 4.51
CA SER A 232 -11.26 4.25 4.77
C SER A 232 -11.88 3.82 3.44
N LEU A 233 -12.00 2.51 3.23
CA LEU A 233 -12.52 1.98 1.97
C LEU A 233 -14.02 1.72 2.08
N GLN A 234 -14.78 2.09 1.04
CA GLN A 234 -16.23 1.81 0.99
C GLN A 234 -16.56 0.32 0.85
N GLN A 235 -15.54 -0.51 0.56
CA GLN A 235 -15.65 -1.95 0.43
C GLN A 235 -14.28 -2.60 0.64
N GLU A 236 -14.30 -3.87 1.05
CA GLU A 236 -13.10 -4.70 1.06
C GLU A 236 -12.58 -4.91 -0.36
N ILE A 237 -11.25 -4.94 -0.47
CA ILE A 237 -10.51 -5.16 -1.69
C ILE A 237 -9.44 -6.25 -1.48
N ASN A 238 -9.26 -7.07 -2.50
CA ASN A 238 -8.25 -8.12 -2.57
C ASN A 238 -7.96 -8.44 -4.05
N GLU A 239 -7.02 -9.35 -4.33
CA GLU A 239 -6.74 -9.84 -5.69
C GLU A 239 -8.02 -10.16 -6.48
N GLU A 240 -8.91 -10.98 -5.90
CA GLU A 240 -10.14 -11.44 -6.56
C GLU A 240 -11.13 -10.31 -6.87
N THR A 241 -11.06 -9.20 -6.14
CA THR A 241 -11.86 -8.01 -6.42
C THR A 241 -11.53 -7.40 -7.79
N PHE A 242 -10.25 -7.41 -8.16
CA PHE A 242 -9.74 -6.80 -9.38
C PHE A 242 -9.46 -7.79 -10.52
N LYS A 243 -9.46 -9.08 -10.23
CA LYS A 243 -9.18 -10.14 -11.20
C LYS A 243 -10.16 -10.10 -12.38
N GLY A 244 -9.61 -9.98 -13.59
CA GLY A 244 -10.39 -9.88 -14.83
C GLY A 244 -11.21 -8.60 -14.96
N LYS A 245 -10.86 -7.54 -14.22
CA LYS A 245 -11.45 -6.20 -14.35
C LYS A 245 -10.50 -5.28 -15.09
N GLU A 246 -11.04 -4.45 -15.96
CA GLU A 246 -10.28 -3.50 -16.79
C GLU A 246 -10.66 -2.04 -16.48
N ASP A 247 -11.66 -1.80 -15.63
CA ASP A 247 -12.27 -0.49 -15.39
C ASP A 247 -12.87 -0.37 -13.97
N LEU A 248 -12.17 -0.86 -12.94
CA LEU A 248 -12.69 -0.87 -11.58
C LEU A 248 -12.05 0.18 -10.69
N LEU A 249 -12.88 1.06 -10.13
CA LEU A 249 -12.50 2.06 -9.14
C LEU A 249 -13.28 1.87 -7.84
N ILE A 250 -12.57 2.00 -6.72
CA ILE A 250 -13.05 1.90 -5.35
C ILE A 250 -12.86 3.26 -4.67
N GLU A 251 -13.93 3.79 -4.08
CA GLU A 251 -13.87 5.05 -3.35
C GLU A 251 -13.22 4.83 -1.96
N GLY A 252 -12.23 5.67 -1.67
CA GLY A 252 -11.63 5.86 -0.36
C GLY A 252 -11.91 7.25 0.19
N ASP A 253 -12.17 7.34 1.49
CA ASP A 253 -12.33 8.60 2.23
C ASP A 253 -11.14 8.79 3.20
N GLU A 254 -10.35 9.83 2.98
CA GLU A 254 -9.14 10.11 3.76
C GLU A 254 -9.51 10.45 5.21
N ILE A 255 -8.94 9.71 6.17
CA ILE A 255 -9.28 9.82 7.59
C ILE A 255 -9.08 11.23 8.15
N SER A 256 -8.05 11.94 7.71
CA SER A 256 -7.67 13.24 8.30
C SER A 256 -8.45 14.42 7.73
N THR A 257 -8.80 14.36 6.44
CA THR A 257 -9.34 15.52 5.70
C THR A 257 -10.72 15.27 5.09
N HIS A 258 -11.19 14.03 5.07
CA HIS A 258 -12.34 13.57 4.29
C HIS A 258 -12.23 13.88 2.79
N ALA A 259 -11.00 13.98 2.29
CA ALA A 259 -10.74 14.05 0.86
C ALA A 259 -11.01 12.67 0.24
N LYS A 260 -11.71 12.68 -0.90
CA LYS A 260 -12.00 11.46 -1.65
C LYS A 260 -10.84 11.12 -2.58
N LEU A 261 -10.56 9.83 -2.70
CA LEU A 261 -9.65 9.28 -3.69
C LEU A 261 -10.26 8.00 -4.25
N TRP A 262 -10.19 7.81 -5.56
CA TRP A 262 -10.63 6.59 -6.20
C TRP A 262 -9.41 5.77 -6.56
N LEU A 263 -9.39 4.53 -6.12
CA LEU A 263 -8.26 3.60 -6.22
C LEU A 263 -8.70 2.37 -7.03
N GLY A 264 -7.85 1.83 -7.89
CA GLY A 264 -8.19 0.58 -8.55
C GLY A 264 -7.29 0.18 -9.71
N VAL A 265 -7.88 -0.40 -10.74
CA VAL A 265 -7.18 -0.92 -11.92
C VAL A 265 -7.90 -0.44 -13.18
N GLY A 266 -7.17 -0.30 -14.29
CA GLY A 266 -7.80 -0.01 -15.57
C GLY A 266 -7.34 1.21 -16.34
N ASP A 267 -8.08 1.44 -17.41
CA ASP A 267 -8.16 2.69 -18.16
C ASP A 267 -9.58 3.27 -18.03
N PRO A 268 -10.06 3.58 -16.81
CA PRO A 268 -11.38 4.17 -16.66
C PRO A 268 -11.43 5.44 -17.51
N VAL A 269 -12.29 5.43 -18.53
CA VAL A 269 -12.56 6.63 -19.31
C VAL A 269 -13.35 7.55 -18.40
N ALA A 270 -12.90 8.79 -18.27
CA ALA A 270 -13.59 9.76 -17.45
C ALA A 270 -15.07 9.89 -17.87
N GLY A 271 -15.99 9.82 -16.90
CA GLY A 271 -17.44 9.75 -17.14
C GLY A 271 -18.00 8.38 -17.57
N HIS A 272 -17.18 7.36 -17.80
CA HIS A 272 -17.58 6.01 -18.20
C HIS A 272 -16.75 4.92 -17.48
N HIS A 273 -17.05 4.67 -16.21
CA HIS A 273 -16.38 3.64 -15.42
C HIS A 273 -17.39 2.79 -14.63
N SER A 274 -17.06 1.52 -14.44
CA SER A 274 -17.87 0.61 -13.63
C SER A 274 -17.62 0.88 -12.15
N LYS A 275 -18.50 1.66 -11.50
CA LYS A 275 -18.52 1.70 -10.02
C LYS A 275 -19.01 0.34 -9.51
N MET A 276 -18.37 -0.23 -8.49
CA MET A 276 -18.83 -1.51 -7.89
C MET A 276 -20.29 -1.45 -7.42
N ALA A 277 -20.74 -0.29 -6.92
CA ALA A 277 -22.13 -0.07 -6.56
C ALA A 277 -23.10 -0.23 -7.76
N GLU A 278 -22.65 0.10 -8.98
CA GLU A 278 -23.40 -0.09 -10.22
C GLU A 278 -23.34 -1.55 -10.72
N LEU A 279 -22.18 -2.21 -10.62
CA LEU A 279 -22.04 -3.64 -10.92
C LEU A 279 -22.96 -4.48 -10.02
N ALA A 280 -23.01 -4.18 -8.72
CA ALA A 280 -23.89 -4.85 -7.75
C ALA A 280 -25.40 -4.59 -8.01
N ARG A 281 -25.77 -3.48 -8.67
CA ARG A 281 -27.14 -3.23 -9.13
C ARG A 281 -27.47 -3.99 -10.41
N ARG A 282 -26.53 -4.05 -11.36
CA ARG A 282 -26.68 -4.81 -12.62
C ARG A 282 -26.84 -6.32 -12.34
N ASP A 283 -26.04 -6.89 -11.44
CA ASP A 283 -26.13 -8.32 -11.11
C ASP A 283 -27.44 -8.70 -10.42
N ARG A 284 -27.98 -7.83 -9.55
CA ARG A 284 -29.30 -8.03 -8.95
C ARG A 284 -30.42 -8.00 -9.99
N ASN A 285 -30.37 -7.06 -10.93
CA ASN A 285 -31.34 -6.98 -12.02
C ASN A 285 -31.25 -8.19 -12.97
N ARG A 286 -30.04 -8.71 -13.20
CA ARG A 286 -29.82 -9.88 -14.06
C ARG A 286 -30.32 -11.17 -13.41
N LYS A 287 -30.10 -11.36 -12.11
CA LYS A 287 -30.64 -12.51 -11.36
C LYS A 287 -32.16 -12.44 -11.16
N GLY A 288 -32.75 -11.25 -11.11
CA GLY A 288 -34.20 -11.05 -11.02
C GLY A 288 -34.99 -11.41 -12.29
N LEU A 289 -34.34 -11.41 -13.46
CA LEU A 289 -34.98 -11.71 -14.76
C LEU A 289 -35.08 -13.22 -15.08
N VAL A 290 -34.43 -14.10 -14.31
CA VAL A 290 -34.43 -15.55 -14.57
C VAL A 290 -35.52 -16.31 -13.78
N GLY A 291 -36.25 -15.63 -12.87
CA GLY A 291 -37.24 -16.26 -11.98
C GLY A 291 -38.69 -16.32 -12.48
N GLY A 292 -38.98 -15.90 -13.72
CA GLY A 292 -40.35 -15.74 -14.23
C GLY A 292 -40.86 -16.87 -15.13
N GLY A 293 -40.46 -18.13 -14.88
CA GLY A 293 -40.99 -19.28 -15.62
C GLY A 293 -42.39 -19.65 -15.14
N LYS A 294 -43.43 -19.19 -15.86
CA LYS A 294 -44.82 -19.65 -15.69
C LYS A 294 -44.90 -21.17 -15.91
N THR A 295 -45.26 -21.91 -14.88
CA THR A 295 -45.94 -23.20 -15.04
C THR A 295 -47.31 -22.95 -15.68
N VAL A 296 -47.51 -23.54 -16.85
CA VAL A 296 -48.82 -23.71 -17.50
C VAL A 296 -49.39 -25.05 -17.06
#